data_AF-A0A9D5P607-F1
#
_entry.id   AF-A0A9D5P607-F1
#
_cell.length_a   1.000
_cell.length_b   1.000
_cell.length_c   1.000
_cell.angle_alpha   90.00
_cell.angle_beta   90.00
_cell.angle_gamma   90.00
#
_symmetry.space_group_name_H-M   'P 1'
#
loop_
_entity.id
_entity.type
_entity.pdbx_description
1 polymer ?
#
loop_
_entity_poly.entity_id
_entity_poly.type
_entity_poly.pdbx_seq_one_letter_code
_entity_poly.pdbx_strand_id
1 'polypeptide(L)'
;MGINKLTGIICLLGAITCSSCTSCGGGENENASVSREVYDELQQKYDMLKESVEGTLSANEEARMELNRIMVELNTISGRTINLQKNVENGTGIDNRTTAEQISEAIAEIKRRLNAVPTQKADKQTLALVKNLQQTIALNEQEISRLNGVIEDKNQQISTLDNELAETNEQLRQTLNEMKRREMDSWISMGDELLSTADLLPNVKGHGNMKEIKRAKLTILLRAKSAFNQAYQLGCAEAISKIKLADEKYQEAYNR
;
A
#
# COMPACT_ATOMS: atom_id res chain seq x y z
N MET A 1 -32.69 -10.70 -39.64
CA MET A 1 -32.82 -11.63 -40.78
C MET A 1 -31.73 -12.68 -40.67
N GLY A 2 -32.10 -13.96 -40.56
CA GLY A 2 -31.11 -15.04 -40.48
C GLY A 2 -31.62 -16.40 -40.05
N ILE A 3 -32.92 -16.69 -40.16
CA ILE A 3 -33.52 -18.03 -39.98
C ILE A 3 -33.01 -19.01 -41.07
N ASN A 4 -32.27 -18.52 -42.06
CA ASN A 4 -31.91 -19.24 -43.28
C ASN A 4 -30.70 -20.17 -43.18
N LYS A 5 -30.08 -20.34 -42.01
CA LYS A 5 -28.95 -21.28 -41.84
C LYS A 5 -29.32 -22.61 -41.18
N LEU A 6 -30.46 -22.69 -40.48
CA LEU A 6 -30.95 -23.96 -39.92
C LEU A 6 -31.70 -24.82 -40.95
N THR A 7 -32.22 -24.21 -42.02
CA THR A 7 -32.89 -24.94 -43.12
C THR A 7 -31.93 -25.62 -44.10
N GLY A 8 -30.64 -25.24 -44.11
CA GLY A 8 -29.66 -25.79 -45.07
C GLY A 8 -29.15 -27.20 -44.77
N ILE A 9 -29.22 -27.65 -43.51
CA ILE A 9 -28.72 -28.98 -43.11
C ILE A 9 -29.83 -30.04 -43.16
N ILE A 10 -31.10 -29.64 -43.02
CA ILE A 10 -32.25 -30.56 -43.11
C ILE A 10 -32.54 -30.96 -44.57
N CYS A 11 -32.16 -30.15 -45.56
CA CYS A 11 -32.37 -30.47 -46.98
C CYS A 11 -31.32 -31.42 -47.60
N LEU A 12 -30.19 -31.71 -46.94
CA LEU A 12 -29.11 -32.50 -47.56
C LEU A 12 -29.18 -34.01 -47.31
N LEU A 13 -30.13 -34.49 -46.49
CA LEU A 13 -30.37 -35.91 -46.24
C LEU A 13 -31.49 -36.51 -47.12
N GLY A 14 -32.14 -35.70 -47.95
CA GLY A 14 -33.25 -36.14 -48.81
C GLY A 14 -32.89 -36.52 -50.25
N ALA A 15 -31.60 -36.50 -50.63
CA ALA A 15 -31.20 -36.60 -52.03
C ALA A 15 -29.99 -37.51 -52.28
N ILE A 16 -29.98 -38.72 -51.69
CA ILE A 16 -29.11 -39.80 -52.17
C ILE A 16 -29.98 -40.79 -52.95
N THR A 17 -29.83 -40.64 -54.26
CA THR A 17 -30.37 -41.40 -55.38
C THR A 17 -30.17 -42.92 -55.25
N CYS A 18 -31.28 -43.67 -55.17
CA CYS A 18 -31.34 -45.02 -55.72
C CYS A 18 -31.67 -44.88 -57.22
N SER A 19 -30.69 -45.12 -58.08
CA SER A 19 -30.88 -45.21 -59.53
C SER A 19 -30.09 -46.38 -60.08
N SER A 20 -30.73 -47.54 -60.07
CA SER A 20 -30.51 -48.63 -61.03
C SER A 20 -31.47 -49.77 -60.73
N CYS A 21 -32.53 -49.89 -61.54
CA CYS A 21 -32.91 -51.09 -62.29
C CYS A 21 -34.34 -50.95 -62.86
N THR A 22 -34.43 -51.26 -64.15
CA THR A 22 -35.55 -51.13 -65.08
C THR A 22 -36.68 -52.14 -64.86
N SER A 23 -37.92 -51.66 -65.09
CA SER A 23 -39.07 -52.33 -65.72
C SER A 23 -39.50 -53.73 -65.24
N CYS A 24 -40.70 -53.82 -64.66
CA CYS A 24 -41.84 -54.60 -65.16
C CYS A 24 -43.07 -54.37 -64.26
N GLY A 25 -44.25 -54.27 -64.86
CA GLY A 25 -45.48 -53.87 -64.19
C GLY A 25 -46.19 -54.95 -63.38
N GLY A 26 -47.18 -54.49 -62.61
CA GLY A 26 -48.33 -55.26 -62.13
C GLY A 26 -48.07 -56.10 -60.88
N GLY A 27 -48.74 -55.75 -59.77
CA GLY A 27 -48.85 -56.61 -58.60
C GLY A 27 -48.93 -55.83 -57.31
N GLU A 28 -49.97 -56.13 -56.53
CA GLU A 28 -50.32 -55.49 -55.27
C GLU A 28 -49.29 -55.77 -54.16
N ASN A 29 -49.19 -54.81 -53.23
CA ASN A 29 -48.82 -55.00 -51.82
C ASN A 29 -47.33 -55.23 -51.48
N GLU A 30 -46.58 -54.15 -51.22
CA GLU A 30 -45.39 -54.20 -50.36
C GLU A 30 -45.40 -53.00 -49.39
N ASN A 31 -45.95 -53.22 -48.19
CA ASN A 31 -45.49 -52.49 -47.02
C ASN A 31 -43.97 -52.62 -47.00
N ALA A 32 -43.25 -51.52 -47.25
CA ALA A 32 -41.81 -51.43 -47.07
C ALA A 32 -41.50 -51.65 -45.58
N SER A 33 -41.50 -52.93 -45.16
CA SER A 33 -41.17 -53.33 -43.81
C SER A 33 -39.67 -53.16 -43.64
N VAL A 34 -39.28 -52.03 -43.04
CA VAL A 34 -37.92 -51.86 -42.52
C VAL A 34 -37.67 -53.04 -41.59
N SER A 35 -36.58 -53.79 -41.80
CA SER A 35 -36.25 -54.90 -40.92
C SER A 35 -36.09 -54.37 -39.50
N ARG A 36 -36.59 -55.13 -38.53
CA ARG A 36 -36.54 -54.75 -37.11
C ARG A 36 -35.12 -54.37 -36.67
N GLU A 37 -34.11 -55.05 -37.21
CA GLU A 37 -32.69 -54.77 -37.00
C GLU A 37 -32.27 -53.36 -37.46
N VAL A 38 -32.72 -52.90 -38.63
CA VAL A 38 -32.41 -51.55 -39.14
C VAL A 38 -33.10 -50.48 -38.28
N TYR A 39 -34.30 -50.77 -37.78
CA TYR A 39 -34.99 -49.88 -36.85
C TYR A 39 -34.28 -49.81 -35.49
N ASP A 40 -33.89 -50.95 -34.93
CA ASP A 40 -33.17 -51.04 -33.66
C ASP A 40 -31.80 -50.34 -33.74
N GLU A 41 -31.07 -50.48 -34.87
CA GLU A 41 -29.80 -49.78 -35.11
C GLU A 41 -29.99 -48.25 -35.21
N LEU A 42 -31.05 -47.81 -35.88
CA LEU A 42 -31.37 -46.38 -36.00
C LEU A 42 -31.75 -45.79 -34.64
N GLN A 43 -32.52 -46.52 -33.84
CA GLN A 43 -32.86 -46.15 -32.47
C GLN A 43 -31.61 -46.03 -31.60
N GLN A 44 -30.69 -46.99 -31.69
CA GLN A 44 -29.43 -46.94 -30.96
C GLN A 44 -28.58 -45.71 -31.35
N LYS A 45 -28.49 -45.39 -32.65
CA LYS A 45 -27.77 -44.18 -33.12
C LYS A 45 -28.43 -42.90 -32.61
N TYR A 46 -29.77 -42.85 -32.57
CA TYR A 46 -30.50 -41.72 -32.03
C TYR A 46 -30.23 -41.54 -30.53
N ASP A 47 -30.27 -42.63 -29.75
CA ASP A 47 -30.02 -42.59 -28.31
C ASP A 47 -28.57 -42.15 -28.01
N MET A 48 -27.57 -42.68 -28.73
CA MET A 48 -26.17 -42.23 -28.61
C MET A 48 -25.99 -40.76 -28.98
N LEU A 49 -26.63 -40.29 -30.05
CA LEU A 49 -26.55 -38.89 -30.45
C LEU A 49 -27.21 -37.97 -29.41
N LYS A 50 -28.37 -38.37 -28.89
CA LYS A 50 -29.09 -37.65 -27.85
C LYS A 50 -28.23 -37.52 -26.58
N GLU A 51 -27.65 -38.61 -26.09
CA GLU A 51 -26.75 -38.61 -24.93
C GLU A 51 -25.52 -37.71 -25.17
N SER A 52 -24.92 -37.80 -26.37
CA SER A 52 -23.78 -36.94 -26.72
C SER A 52 -24.14 -35.45 -26.78
N VAL A 53 -25.32 -35.10 -27.27
CA VAL A 53 -25.80 -33.72 -27.33
C VAL A 53 -26.13 -33.21 -25.92
N GLU A 54 -26.80 -34.01 -25.10
CA GLU A 54 -27.10 -33.67 -23.70
C GLU A 54 -25.82 -33.45 -22.88
N GLY A 55 -24.83 -34.33 -23.02
CA GLY A 55 -23.52 -34.15 -22.36
C GLY A 55 -22.79 -32.88 -22.81
N THR A 56 -22.84 -32.55 -24.11
CA THR A 56 -22.22 -31.32 -24.64
C THR A 56 -22.95 -30.06 -24.18
N LEU A 57 -24.29 -30.11 -24.11
CA LEU A 57 -25.10 -28.99 -23.62
C LEU A 57 -24.81 -28.72 -22.14
N SER A 58 -24.76 -29.78 -21.32
CA SER A 58 -24.45 -29.65 -19.89
C SER A 58 -23.07 -29.05 -19.63
N ALA A 59 -22.03 -29.50 -20.36
CA ALA A 59 -20.69 -28.94 -20.22
C ALA A 59 -20.60 -27.47 -20.68
N ASN A 60 -21.36 -27.09 -21.70
CA ASN A 60 -21.44 -25.70 -22.17
C ASN A 60 -22.17 -24.79 -21.17
N GLU A 61 -23.22 -25.28 -20.52
CA GLU A 61 -23.94 -24.56 -19.47
C GLU A 61 -23.02 -24.30 -18.27
N GLU A 62 -22.28 -25.33 -17.84
CA GLU A 62 -21.30 -25.24 -16.75
C GLU A 62 -20.17 -24.25 -17.07
N ALA A 63 -19.60 -24.32 -18.27
CA ALA A 63 -18.60 -23.37 -18.74
C ALA A 63 -19.12 -21.91 -18.71
N ARG A 64 -20.37 -21.68 -19.11
CA ARG A 64 -20.99 -20.35 -19.08
C ARG A 64 -21.21 -19.84 -17.66
N MET A 65 -21.68 -20.68 -16.75
CA MET A 65 -21.84 -20.32 -15.34
C MET A 65 -20.49 -19.92 -14.73
N GLU A 66 -19.44 -20.68 -15.01
CA GLU A 66 -18.11 -20.40 -14.49
C GLU A 66 -17.53 -19.09 -15.08
N LEU A 67 -17.72 -18.84 -16.37
CA LEU A 67 -17.31 -17.57 -16.99
C LEU A 67 -18.05 -16.36 -16.41
N ASN A 68 -19.34 -16.47 -16.13
CA ASN A 68 -20.10 -15.41 -15.46
C ASN A 68 -19.58 -15.15 -14.05
N ARG A 69 -19.24 -16.21 -13.32
CA ARG A 69 -18.64 -16.09 -11.99
C ARG A 69 -17.29 -15.40 -12.04
N ILE A 70 -16.42 -15.84 -12.95
CA ILE A 70 -15.11 -15.20 -13.22
C ILE A 70 -15.28 -13.73 -13.55
N MET A 71 -16.27 -13.38 -14.38
CA MET A 71 -16.54 -11.98 -14.77
C MET A 71 -16.89 -11.11 -13.55
N VAL A 72 -17.75 -11.61 -12.65
CA VAL A 72 -18.12 -10.87 -11.43
C VAL A 72 -16.92 -10.68 -10.52
N GLU A 73 -16.16 -11.75 -10.27
CA GLU A 73 -14.95 -11.69 -9.43
C GLU A 73 -13.91 -10.72 -10.03
N LEU A 74 -13.72 -10.73 -11.35
CA LEU A 74 -12.78 -9.84 -12.03
C LEU A 74 -13.21 -8.37 -12.00
N ASN A 75 -14.51 -8.09 -12.04
CA ASN A 75 -15.04 -6.75 -11.83
C ASN A 75 -14.74 -6.25 -10.41
N THR A 76 -14.89 -7.11 -9.39
CA THR A 76 -14.50 -6.79 -8.01
C THR A 76 -12.99 -6.52 -7.91
N ILE A 77 -12.16 -7.35 -8.54
CA ILE A 77 -10.70 -7.15 -8.60
C ILE A 77 -10.33 -5.82 -9.26
N SER A 78 -10.98 -5.47 -10.35
CA SER A 78 -10.73 -4.19 -11.04
C SER A 78 -11.09 -3.01 -10.14
N GLY A 79 -12.21 -3.08 -9.42
CA GLY A 79 -12.58 -2.08 -8.42
C GLY A 79 -11.57 -1.95 -7.27
N ARG A 80 -11.07 -3.09 -6.75
CA ARG A 80 -10.03 -3.11 -5.72
C ARG A 80 -8.71 -2.52 -6.22
N THR A 81 -8.33 -2.80 -7.46
CA THR A 81 -7.11 -2.28 -8.11
C THR A 81 -7.17 -0.76 -8.25
N ILE A 82 -8.31 -0.21 -8.66
CA ILE A 82 -8.53 1.25 -8.74
C ILE A 82 -8.43 1.90 -7.35
N ASN A 83 -8.98 1.28 -6.32
CA ASN A 83 -8.89 1.81 -4.95
C ASN A 83 -7.45 1.76 -4.43
N LEU A 84 -6.72 0.67 -4.70
CA LEU A 84 -5.30 0.58 -4.39
C LEU A 84 -4.49 1.66 -5.11
N GLN A 85 -4.78 1.91 -6.39
CA GLN A 85 -4.14 2.99 -7.14
C GLN A 85 -4.33 4.34 -6.45
N LYS A 86 -5.57 4.71 -6.10
CA LYS A 86 -5.87 5.96 -5.38
C LYS A 86 -5.14 6.03 -4.04
N ASN A 87 -5.07 4.92 -3.32
CA ASN A 87 -4.36 4.82 -2.05
C ASN A 87 -2.86 5.08 -2.23
N VAL A 88 -2.23 4.43 -3.20
CA VAL A 88 -0.80 4.62 -3.50
C VAL A 88 -0.50 6.04 -3.97
N GLU A 89 -1.36 6.63 -4.82
CA GLU A 89 -1.21 7.99 -5.32
C GLU A 89 -1.33 9.03 -4.21
N ASN A 90 -2.34 8.90 -3.35
CA ASN A 90 -2.59 9.84 -2.26
C ASN A 90 -1.74 9.58 -1.01
N GLY A 91 -0.98 8.48 -0.98
CA GLY A 91 -0.30 8.02 0.22
C GLY A 91 -1.27 7.63 1.35
N THR A 92 -2.51 7.24 1.01
CA THR A 92 -3.52 6.77 1.95
C THR A 92 -3.55 5.24 1.96
N GLY A 93 -4.02 4.63 3.06
CA GLY A 93 -4.09 3.18 3.19
C GLY A 93 -3.05 2.63 4.18
N ILE A 94 -3.51 1.78 5.09
CA ILE A 94 -2.71 1.27 6.21
C ILE A 94 -1.73 0.19 5.74
N ASP A 95 -2.07 -0.53 4.67
CA ASP A 95 -1.25 -1.64 4.17
C ASP A 95 -1.48 -1.87 2.66
N ASN A 96 -0.93 -0.96 1.86
CA ASN A 96 -1.04 -1.04 0.40
C ASN A 96 -0.31 -2.28 -0.17
N ARG A 97 0.73 -2.76 0.52
CA ARG A 97 1.48 -3.95 0.10
C ARG A 97 0.64 -5.21 0.25
N THR A 98 0.09 -5.47 1.43
CA THR A 98 -0.80 -6.63 1.64
C THR A 98 -2.02 -6.57 0.72
N THR A 99 -2.56 -5.37 0.49
CA THR A 99 -3.67 -5.20 -0.46
C THR A 99 -3.27 -5.60 -1.88
N ALA A 100 -2.09 -5.21 -2.35
CA ALA A 100 -1.57 -5.59 -3.66
C ALA A 100 -1.35 -7.10 -3.77
N GLU A 101 -0.76 -7.72 -2.74
CA GLU A 101 -0.52 -9.18 -2.66
C GLU A 101 -1.85 -9.96 -2.74
N GLN A 102 -2.85 -9.57 -1.97
CA GLN A 102 -4.18 -10.19 -2.01
C GLN A 102 -4.88 -10.05 -3.37
N ILE A 103 -4.64 -8.93 -4.08
CA ILE A 103 -5.18 -8.76 -5.43
C ILE A 103 -4.44 -9.68 -6.41
N SER A 104 -3.11 -9.76 -6.33
CA SER A 104 -2.30 -10.66 -7.16
C SER A 104 -2.70 -12.14 -6.99
N GLU A 105 -2.89 -12.59 -5.75
CA GLU A 105 -3.33 -13.96 -5.46
C GLU A 105 -4.71 -14.26 -6.07
N ALA A 106 -5.66 -13.34 -5.90
CA ALA A 106 -6.99 -13.50 -6.48
C ALA A 106 -6.97 -13.50 -8.02
N ILE A 107 -6.13 -12.67 -8.64
CA ILE A 107 -5.93 -12.69 -10.10
C ILE A 107 -5.36 -14.04 -10.55
N ALA A 108 -4.38 -14.59 -9.83
CA ALA A 108 -3.79 -15.89 -10.16
C ALA A 108 -4.81 -17.03 -10.12
N GLU A 109 -5.69 -17.03 -9.11
CA GLU A 109 -6.76 -18.03 -9.00
C GLU A 109 -7.81 -17.88 -10.12
N ILE A 110 -8.25 -16.65 -10.40
CA ILE A 110 -9.18 -16.38 -11.50
C ILE A 110 -8.58 -16.82 -12.85
N LYS A 111 -7.29 -16.54 -13.07
CA LYS A 111 -6.56 -16.94 -14.29
C LYS A 111 -6.47 -18.45 -14.43
N ARG A 112 -6.21 -19.17 -13.34
CA ARG A 112 -6.21 -20.64 -13.33
C ARG A 112 -7.58 -21.20 -13.71
N ARG A 113 -8.65 -20.69 -13.10
CA ARG A 113 -10.03 -21.10 -13.37
C ARG A 113 -10.45 -20.80 -14.81
N LEU A 114 -10.11 -19.61 -15.33
CA LEU A 114 -10.38 -19.23 -16.71
C LEU A 114 -9.70 -20.16 -17.72
N ASN A 115 -8.46 -20.58 -17.45
CA ASN A 115 -7.72 -21.51 -18.30
C ASN A 115 -8.29 -22.94 -18.25
N ALA A 116 -9.04 -23.29 -17.20
CA ALA A 116 -9.70 -24.59 -17.05
C ALA A 116 -11.07 -24.65 -17.77
N VAL A 117 -11.61 -23.52 -18.22
CA VAL A 117 -12.89 -23.49 -18.95
C VAL A 117 -12.75 -24.18 -20.30
N PRO A 118 -13.59 -25.19 -20.62
CA PRO A 118 -13.50 -25.91 -21.89
C PRO A 118 -13.93 -25.01 -23.06
N THR A 119 -13.07 -24.85 -24.06
CA THR A 119 -13.29 -23.95 -25.21
C THR A 119 -13.30 -24.64 -26.58
N GLN A 120 -12.96 -25.94 -26.66
CA GLN A 120 -12.76 -26.64 -27.94
C GLN A 120 -14.02 -26.75 -28.83
N LYS A 121 -15.21 -26.77 -28.22
CA LYS A 121 -16.51 -26.80 -28.92
C LYS A 121 -17.38 -25.59 -28.58
N ALA A 122 -16.78 -24.55 -28.00
CA ALA A 122 -17.50 -23.37 -27.55
C ALA A 122 -17.98 -22.53 -28.74
N ASP A 123 -19.12 -21.86 -28.55
CA ASP A 123 -19.62 -20.89 -29.52
C ASP A 123 -18.72 -19.63 -29.60
N LYS A 124 -18.91 -18.83 -30.66
CA LYS A 124 -18.11 -17.61 -30.87
C LYS A 124 -18.23 -16.58 -29.74
N GLN A 125 -19.38 -16.51 -29.07
CA GLN A 125 -19.61 -15.56 -27.99
C GLN A 125 -18.83 -15.95 -26.74
N THR A 126 -18.84 -17.23 -26.39
CA THR A 126 -18.04 -17.80 -25.29
C THR A 126 -16.54 -17.60 -25.53
N LEU A 127 -16.05 -17.85 -26.75
CA LEU A 127 -14.65 -17.60 -27.11
C LEU A 127 -14.28 -16.11 -27.00
N ALA A 128 -15.16 -15.21 -27.44
CA ALA A 128 -14.96 -13.77 -27.30
C ALA A 128 -14.92 -13.34 -25.82
N LEU A 129 -15.80 -13.90 -24.99
CA LEU A 129 -15.82 -13.63 -23.55
C LEU A 129 -14.52 -14.07 -22.87
N VAL A 130 -14.05 -15.30 -23.15
CA VAL A 130 -12.76 -15.79 -22.63
C VAL A 130 -11.62 -14.85 -23.00
N LYS A 131 -11.54 -14.43 -24.27
CA LYS A 131 -10.51 -13.50 -24.75
C LYS A 131 -10.57 -12.15 -24.03
N ASN A 132 -11.77 -11.61 -23.82
CA ASN A 132 -11.95 -10.34 -23.10
C ASN A 132 -11.51 -10.48 -21.63
N LEU A 133 -11.89 -11.57 -20.95
CA LEU A 133 -11.48 -11.83 -19.57
C LEU A 133 -9.96 -12.00 -19.45
N GLN A 134 -9.32 -12.70 -20.40
CA GLN A 134 -7.85 -12.82 -20.47
C GLN A 134 -7.19 -11.44 -20.61
N GLN A 135 -7.73 -10.57 -21.46
CA GLN A 135 -7.21 -9.22 -21.62
C GLN A 135 -7.36 -8.38 -20.34
N THR A 136 -8.53 -8.44 -19.68
CA THR A 136 -8.75 -7.73 -18.41
C THR A 136 -7.85 -8.25 -17.29
N ILE A 137 -7.59 -9.55 -17.22
CA ILE A 137 -6.61 -10.13 -16.31
C ILE A 137 -5.22 -9.54 -16.58
N ALA A 138 -4.75 -9.56 -17.83
CA ALA A 138 -3.43 -9.05 -18.18
C ALA A 138 -3.26 -7.56 -17.82
N LEU A 139 -4.30 -6.74 -18.02
CA LEU A 139 -4.28 -5.33 -17.62
C LEU A 139 -4.19 -5.15 -16.10
N ASN A 140 -4.97 -5.92 -15.32
CA ASN A 140 -4.88 -5.88 -13.86
C ASN A 140 -3.53 -6.41 -13.34
N GLU A 141 -2.96 -7.46 -13.94
CA GLU A 141 -1.62 -7.95 -13.60
C GLU A 141 -0.55 -6.87 -13.82
N GLN A 142 -0.61 -6.19 -14.97
CA GLN A 142 0.30 -5.09 -15.29
C GLN A 142 0.16 -3.93 -14.29
N GLU A 143 -1.06 -3.52 -13.99
CA GLU A 143 -1.30 -2.40 -13.07
C GLU A 143 -0.86 -2.73 -11.63
N ILE A 144 -1.13 -3.94 -11.15
CA ILE A 144 -0.66 -4.36 -9.82
C ILE A 144 0.86 -4.44 -9.76
N SER A 145 1.52 -4.94 -10.82
CA SER A 145 2.97 -4.94 -10.91
C SER A 145 3.55 -3.51 -10.84
N ARG A 146 2.93 -2.57 -11.57
CA ARG A 146 3.29 -1.16 -11.52
C ARG A 146 3.10 -0.56 -10.12
N LEU A 147 1.96 -0.81 -9.49
CA LEU A 147 1.65 -0.32 -8.14
C LEU A 147 2.62 -0.87 -7.09
N ASN A 148 3.02 -2.14 -7.19
CA ASN A 148 4.04 -2.73 -6.33
C ASN A 148 5.38 -2.01 -6.46
N GLY A 149 5.81 -1.66 -7.69
CA GLY A 149 7.01 -0.86 -7.90
C GLY A 149 6.94 0.50 -7.21
N VAL A 150 5.81 1.21 -7.35
CA VAL A 150 5.62 2.51 -6.69
C VAL A 150 5.59 2.39 -5.17
N ILE A 151 4.98 1.33 -4.62
CA ILE A 151 4.97 1.07 -3.17
C ILE A 151 6.40 0.85 -2.67
N GLU A 152 7.20 0.05 -3.37
CA GLU A 152 8.60 -0.22 -2.99
C GLU A 152 9.45 1.05 -3.05
N ASP A 153 9.34 1.84 -4.12
CA ASP A 153 10.06 3.10 -4.25
C ASP A 153 9.70 4.08 -3.12
N LYS A 154 8.42 4.17 -2.76
CA LYS A 154 7.95 5.01 -1.64
C LYS A 154 8.47 4.50 -0.29
N ASN A 155 8.49 3.19 -0.07
CA ASN A 155 9.05 2.61 1.16
C ASN A 155 10.54 2.91 1.30
N GLN A 156 11.29 2.83 0.20
CA GLN A 156 12.71 3.19 0.19
C GLN A 156 12.92 4.68 0.50
N GLN A 157 12.08 5.56 -0.05
CA GLN A 157 12.12 6.99 0.28
C GLN A 157 11.82 7.26 1.76
N ILE A 158 10.82 6.60 2.33
CA ILE A 158 10.49 6.71 3.76
C ILE A 158 11.68 6.29 4.61
N SER A 159 12.32 5.15 4.30
CA SER A 159 13.49 4.68 5.03
C SER A 159 14.67 5.67 4.97
N THR A 160 14.91 6.30 3.82
CA THR A 160 15.92 7.35 3.69
C THR A 160 15.59 8.56 4.57
N LEU A 161 14.34 9.03 4.53
CA LEU A 161 13.89 10.18 5.34
C LEU A 161 13.97 9.88 6.85
N ASP A 162 13.66 8.66 7.28
CA ASP A 162 13.79 8.26 8.69
C ASP A 162 15.23 8.33 9.18
N ASN A 163 16.19 7.91 8.34
CA ASN A 163 17.61 8.01 8.65
C ASN A 163 18.09 9.47 8.72
N GLU A 164 17.69 10.31 7.76
CA GLU A 164 18.01 11.74 7.75
C GLU A 164 17.42 12.46 8.98
N LEU A 165 16.20 12.11 9.38
CA LEU A 165 15.55 12.64 10.58
C LEU A 165 16.30 12.22 11.85
N ALA A 166 16.73 10.96 11.94
CA ALA A 166 17.51 10.46 13.07
C ALA A 166 18.85 11.19 13.20
N GLU A 167 19.57 11.39 12.07
CA GLU A 167 20.83 12.12 12.04
C GLU A 167 20.64 13.59 12.47
N THR A 168 19.64 14.26 11.90
CA THR A 168 19.33 15.65 12.22
C THR A 168 18.98 15.83 13.70
N ASN A 169 18.21 14.91 14.29
CA ASN A 169 17.87 14.93 15.71
C ASN A 169 19.11 14.77 16.61
N GLU A 170 20.05 13.91 16.24
CA GLU A 170 21.29 13.75 16.99
C GLU A 170 22.17 15.00 16.89
N GLN A 171 22.32 15.59 15.70
CA GLN A 171 23.04 16.86 15.51
C GLN A 171 22.41 18.00 16.33
N LEU A 172 21.08 18.08 16.36
CA LEU A 172 20.36 19.08 17.16
C LEU A 172 20.64 18.89 18.66
N ARG A 173 20.61 17.64 19.14
CA ARG A 173 20.90 17.31 20.55
C ARG A 173 22.32 17.68 20.93
N GLN A 174 23.29 17.39 20.07
CA GLN A 174 24.69 17.77 20.27
C GLN A 174 24.86 19.30 20.33
N THR A 175 24.29 20.00 19.35
CA THR A 175 24.33 21.48 19.29
C THR A 175 23.68 22.12 20.52
N LEU A 176 22.52 21.61 20.95
CA LEU A 176 21.85 22.09 22.16
C LEU A 176 22.72 21.91 23.42
N ASN A 177 23.34 20.75 23.57
CA ASN A 177 24.23 20.47 24.70
C ASN A 177 25.47 21.37 24.68
N GLU A 178 26.06 21.62 23.51
CA GLU A 178 27.17 22.54 23.37
C GLU A 178 26.79 23.98 23.70
N MET A 179 25.67 24.47 23.17
CA MET A 179 25.19 25.83 23.48
C MET A 179 24.94 26.00 24.97
N LYS A 180 24.26 25.02 25.59
CA LYS A 180 24.01 25.00 27.03
C LYS A 180 25.30 25.03 27.84
N ARG A 181 26.32 24.27 27.43
CA ARG A 181 27.65 24.29 28.06
C ARG A 181 28.33 25.64 27.91
N ARG A 182 28.38 26.20 26.70
CA ARG A 182 28.99 27.53 26.45
C ARG A 182 28.31 28.63 27.25
N GLU A 183 26.98 28.60 27.32
CA GLU A 183 26.22 29.57 28.11
C GLU A 183 26.51 29.43 29.61
N MET A 184 26.56 28.19 30.10
CA MET A 184 26.95 27.90 31.48
C MET A 184 28.35 28.42 31.82
N ASP A 185 29.34 28.14 30.97
CA ASP A 185 30.73 28.59 31.16
C ASP A 185 30.83 30.13 31.14
N SER A 186 30.08 30.78 30.24
CA SER A 186 29.99 32.25 30.15
C SER A 186 29.44 32.86 31.45
N TRP A 187 28.36 32.30 32.00
CA TRP A 187 27.78 32.77 33.25
C TRP A 187 28.72 32.59 34.45
N ILE A 188 29.46 31.48 34.51
CA ILE A 188 30.49 31.25 35.53
C ILE A 188 31.62 32.29 35.41
N SER A 189 32.17 32.47 34.21
CA SER A 189 33.25 33.44 33.95
C SER A 189 32.82 34.87 34.33
N MET A 190 31.62 35.27 33.92
CA MET A 190 31.07 36.59 34.27
C MET A 190 30.94 36.76 35.79
N GLY A 191 30.45 35.74 36.50
CA GLY A 191 30.36 35.79 37.96
C GLY A 191 31.72 35.92 38.64
N ASP A 192 32.73 35.19 38.16
CA ASP A 192 34.10 35.25 38.67
C ASP A 192 34.75 36.62 38.44
N GLU A 193 34.60 37.19 37.23
CA GLU A 193 35.08 38.54 36.90
C GLU A 193 34.43 39.61 37.78
N LEU A 194 33.12 39.49 38.05
CA LEU A 194 32.41 40.39 38.94
C LEU A 194 32.89 40.27 40.39
N LEU A 195 33.14 39.04 40.89
CA LEU A 195 33.75 38.84 42.21
C LEU A 195 35.13 39.50 42.30
N SER A 196 35.99 39.28 41.31
CA SER A 196 37.32 39.91 41.23
C SER A 196 37.21 41.43 41.22
N THR A 197 36.27 41.99 40.44
CA THR A 197 36.03 43.43 40.41
C THR A 197 35.56 43.98 41.75
N ALA A 198 34.70 43.25 42.47
CA ALA A 198 34.28 43.64 43.81
C ALA A 198 35.42 43.64 44.83
N ASP A 199 36.38 42.73 44.68
CA ASP A 199 37.57 42.63 45.56
C ASP A 199 38.52 43.83 45.37
N LEU A 200 38.56 44.44 44.19
CA LEU A 200 39.33 45.66 43.93
C LEU A 200 38.75 46.89 44.66
N LEU A 201 37.46 46.87 45.02
CA LEU A 201 36.82 47.97 45.74
C LEU A 201 37.09 47.86 47.25
N PRO A 202 37.45 48.98 47.92
CA PRO A 202 37.73 48.96 49.34
C PRO A 202 36.46 48.70 50.16
N ASN A 203 36.63 48.01 51.28
CA ASN A 203 35.57 47.77 52.25
C ASN A 203 35.40 49.00 53.16
N VAL A 204 34.30 49.74 52.99
CA VAL A 204 34.06 51.05 53.63
C VAL A 204 32.70 51.11 54.33
N LYS A 205 32.57 51.92 55.40
CA LYS A 205 31.35 52.05 56.21
C LYS A 205 30.15 52.70 55.48
N GLY A 206 30.41 53.35 54.35
CA GLY A 206 29.37 53.96 53.51
C GLY A 206 28.86 55.32 53.97
N HIS A 207 29.71 56.16 54.56
CA HIS A 207 29.40 57.55 54.91
C HIS A 207 30.06 58.56 53.96
N GLY A 208 29.43 59.72 53.78
CA GLY A 208 29.94 60.79 52.92
C GLY A 208 30.30 60.28 51.52
N ASN A 209 31.49 60.64 51.05
CA ASN A 209 31.99 60.26 49.72
C ASN A 209 32.22 58.74 49.53
N MET A 210 32.22 57.94 50.61
CA MET A 210 32.40 56.49 50.56
C MET A 210 31.09 55.72 50.35
N LYS A 211 29.94 56.39 50.41
CA LYS A 211 28.61 55.79 50.22
C LYS A 211 28.45 55.14 48.83
N GLU A 212 28.90 55.84 47.79
CA GLU A 212 28.81 55.35 46.42
C GLU A 212 29.74 54.16 46.17
N ILE A 213 30.92 54.15 46.79
CA ILE A 213 31.86 53.01 46.70
C ILE A 213 31.26 51.77 47.36
N LYS A 214 30.68 51.90 48.57
CA LYS A 214 29.96 50.79 49.23
C LYS A 214 28.82 50.28 48.35
N ARG A 215 28.00 51.18 47.80
CA ARG A 215 26.87 50.83 46.92
C ARG A 215 27.33 50.09 45.67
N ALA A 216 28.39 50.57 45.01
CA ALA A 216 28.96 49.93 43.83
C ALA A 216 29.42 48.50 44.14
N LYS A 217 30.16 48.32 45.24
CA LYS A 217 30.61 46.99 45.67
C LYS A 217 29.45 46.03 45.92
N LEU A 218 28.43 46.45 46.68
CA LEU A 218 27.23 45.64 46.94
C LEU A 218 26.49 45.28 45.65
N THR A 219 26.38 46.23 44.71
CA THR A 219 25.71 46.00 43.42
C THR A 219 26.45 44.97 42.56
N ILE A 220 27.78 45.04 42.51
CA ILE A 220 28.61 44.09 41.77
C ILE A 220 28.49 42.68 42.37
N LEU A 221 28.53 42.56 43.71
CA LEU A 221 28.37 41.27 44.39
C LEU A 221 26.98 40.63 44.16
N LEU A 222 25.90 41.44 44.15
CA LEU A 222 24.57 40.95 43.79
C LEU A 222 24.51 40.47 42.34
N ARG A 223 25.17 41.17 41.41
CA ARG A 223 25.24 40.75 40.00
C ARG A 223 26.07 39.47 39.84
N ALA A 224 27.19 39.33 40.56
CA ALA A 224 27.98 38.10 40.58
C ALA A 224 27.12 36.91 41.03
N LYS A 225 26.40 37.07 42.15
CA LYS A 225 25.43 36.07 42.63
C LYS A 225 24.37 35.74 41.58
N SER A 226 23.83 36.75 40.89
CA SER A 226 22.84 36.53 39.83
C SER A 226 23.41 35.72 38.67
N ALA A 227 24.64 36.00 38.22
CA ALA A 227 25.31 35.25 37.17
C ALA A 227 25.50 33.77 37.56
N PHE A 228 25.95 33.48 38.78
CA PHE A 228 26.05 32.10 39.26
C PHE A 228 24.69 31.41 39.37
N ASN A 229 23.62 32.11 39.74
CA ASN A 229 22.27 31.52 39.72
C ASN A 229 21.83 31.12 38.30
N GLN A 230 22.18 31.90 37.27
CA GLN A 230 21.92 31.53 35.87
C GLN A 230 22.70 30.26 35.49
N ALA A 231 23.99 30.18 35.83
CA ALA A 231 24.79 28.97 35.62
C ALA A 231 24.20 27.75 36.36
N TYR A 232 23.71 27.93 37.58
CA TYR A 232 23.05 26.87 38.35
C TYR A 232 21.76 26.37 37.69
N GLN A 233 20.93 27.28 37.17
CA GLN A 233 19.71 26.93 36.43
C GLN A 233 20.01 26.11 35.15
N LEU A 234 21.17 26.34 34.53
CA LEU A 234 21.68 25.55 33.41
C LEU A 234 22.28 24.20 33.86
N GLY A 235 22.37 23.92 35.16
CA GLY A 235 22.82 22.64 35.71
C GLY A 235 24.28 22.62 36.19
N CYS A 236 24.94 23.77 36.35
CA CYS A 236 26.27 23.84 36.93
C CYS A 236 26.23 23.58 38.44
N ALA A 237 26.72 22.42 38.89
CA ALA A 237 26.76 22.10 40.33
C ALA A 237 27.74 23.00 41.11
N GLU A 238 28.87 23.39 40.50
CA GLU A 238 29.87 24.28 41.11
C GLU A 238 29.30 25.67 41.43
N ALA A 239 28.32 26.14 40.66
CA ALA A 239 27.70 27.44 40.89
C ALA A 239 27.16 27.61 42.31
N ILE A 240 26.73 26.53 42.99
CA ILE A 240 26.22 26.59 44.37
C ILE A 240 27.27 27.15 45.33
N SER A 241 28.53 26.69 45.25
CA SER A 241 29.58 27.18 46.15
C SER A 241 29.91 28.64 45.86
N LYS A 242 29.91 29.03 44.59
CA LYS A 242 30.14 30.42 44.16
C LYS A 242 29.02 31.38 44.56
N ILE A 243 27.76 30.93 44.54
CA ILE A 243 26.61 31.69 45.07
C ILE A 243 26.82 32.00 46.55
N LYS A 244 27.20 30.99 47.35
CA LYS A 244 27.45 31.17 48.80
C LYS A 244 28.59 32.16 49.06
N LEU A 245 29.69 32.02 48.32
CA LEU A 245 30.83 32.94 48.43
C LEU A 245 30.43 34.40 48.11
N ALA A 246 29.65 34.61 47.05
CA ALA A 246 29.15 35.94 46.69
C ALA A 246 28.23 36.53 47.78
N ASP A 247 27.40 35.70 48.40
CA ASP A 247 26.55 36.09 49.54
C ASP A 247 27.35 36.46 50.79
N GLU A 248 28.34 35.65 51.16
CA GLU A 248 29.22 35.93 52.31
C GLU A 248 29.92 37.28 52.14
N LYS A 249 30.55 37.50 50.98
CA LYS A 249 31.20 38.77 50.64
C LYS A 249 30.23 39.96 50.65
N TYR A 250 28.99 39.73 50.20
CA TYR A 250 27.95 40.76 50.26
C TYR A 250 27.61 41.14 51.70
N GLN A 251 27.42 40.15 52.58
CA GLN A 251 27.12 40.40 53.99
C GLN A 251 28.27 41.11 54.71
N GLU A 252 29.52 40.72 54.43
CA GLU A 252 30.70 41.41 54.96
C GLU A 252 30.76 42.87 54.54
N ALA A 253 30.51 43.15 53.25
CA ALA A 253 30.50 44.52 52.73
C ALA A 253 29.31 45.33 53.28
N TYR A 254 28.16 44.69 53.52
CA TYR A 254 26.94 45.33 54.02
C TYR A 254 27.08 45.74 55.50
N ASN A 255 27.64 44.84 56.32
CA ASN A 255 27.75 45.00 57.77
C ASN A 255 28.90 45.91 58.24
N ARG A 256 29.80 46.33 57.34
CA ARG A 256 30.84 47.33 57.63
C ARG A 256 30.32 48.74 57.58
#